data_AF-A0A2U3B549-F1
#
_entry.id   AF-A0A2U3B549-F1
#
_cell.length_a   1.000
_cell.length_b   1.000
_cell.length_c   1.000
_cell.angle_alpha   90.00
_cell.angle_beta   90.00
_cell.angle_gamma   90.00
#
_symmetry.space_group_name_H-M   'P 1'
#
loop_
_entity.id
_entity.type
_entity.pdbx_description
1 polymer ?
#
loop_
_entity_poly.entity_id
_entity_poly.type
_entity_poly.pdbx_seq_one_letter_code
_entity_poly.pdbx_strand_id
1 'polypeptide(L)'
;MNILSYWKHRFNKGNKSVPQSVTCVDDNEGQRSEPVTDSRLLLIDLDNVAGGESDAARSMRNKFPELIELIKDTYFPGESVEIRIYGYLNKHPIAENHQYSLIDTPPVTAAGKTLADENILWDMSQAYRAGRPVALWANDCNYSIHLGHFSQSGLDTVLLINGFGSRVLRDSCPVHHDIRWQLVRGLSIPAEEMARRDLFLANNGLSEEKTQLNYRWVKTLLRTYLIKGWESRISRHDVIKLLRRSLPEFRIDTDQEVITCIKTS
;
A
#
# COMPACT_ATOMS: atom_id res chain seq x y z
N MET A 1 10.02 -3.11 -26.37
CA MET A 1 9.08 -1.97 -26.48
C MET A 1 9.39 -1.02 -25.32
N ASN A 2 9.87 0.21 -25.57
CA ASN A 2 10.27 1.15 -24.52
C ASN A 2 9.00 1.75 -23.88
N ILE A 3 9.00 1.95 -22.56
CA ILE A 3 7.87 2.51 -21.78
C ILE A 3 7.40 3.87 -22.33
N LEU A 4 8.30 4.67 -22.93
CA LEU A 4 7.97 5.91 -23.65
C LEU A 4 7.09 5.68 -24.88
N SER A 5 7.27 4.55 -25.57
CA SER A 5 6.47 4.16 -26.75
C SER A 5 5.04 3.78 -26.34
N TYR A 6 4.86 3.19 -25.16
CA TYR A 6 3.54 2.85 -24.60
C TYR A 6 2.71 4.11 -24.29
N TRP A 7 3.34 5.14 -23.71
CA TRP A 7 2.67 6.39 -23.37
C TRP A 7 2.34 7.28 -24.57
N LYS A 8 3.22 7.34 -25.58
CA LYS A 8 2.94 8.03 -26.86
C LYS A 8 1.68 7.51 -27.55
N HIS A 9 1.40 6.21 -27.42
CA HIS A 9 0.23 5.63 -28.08
C HIS A 9 -1.09 5.96 -27.37
N ARG A 10 -1.06 6.10 -26.03
CA ARG A 10 -2.26 6.37 -25.22
C ARG A 10 -2.71 7.82 -25.27
N PHE A 11 -1.78 8.77 -25.38
CA PHE A 11 -2.10 10.21 -25.34
C PHE A 11 -2.27 10.88 -26.72
N ASN A 12 -2.03 10.17 -27.83
CA ASN A 12 -2.22 10.70 -29.19
C ASN A 12 -3.64 10.51 -29.78
N LYS A 13 -4.61 10.00 -29.02
CA LYS A 13 -6.02 10.02 -29.42
C LYS A 13 -6.73 11.24 -28.84
N GLY A 14 -6.38 12.42 -29.35
CA GLY A 14 -7.00 13.69 -28.97
C GLY A 14 -6.16 14.89 -29.37
N ASN A 15 -6.15 15.21 -30.67
CA ASN A 15 -5.51 16.42 -31.19
C ASN A 15 -6.04 17.67 -30.47
N LYS A 16 -5.11 18.48 -29.92
CA LYS A 16 -4.93 19.90 -30.29
C LYS A 16 -3.63 20.45 -29.70
N SER A 17 -2.72 20.83 -30.62
CA SER A 17 -1.59 21.77 -30.47
C SER A 17 -0.56 21.54 -29.37
N VAL A 18 0.62 21.04 -29.77
CA VAL A 18 1.89 21.23 -29.06
C VAL A 18 2.35 22.67 -29.26
N PRO A 19 2.57 23.50 -28.21
CA PRO A 19 3.30 24.74 -28.36
C PRO A 19 4.78 24.43 -28.61
N GLN A 20 5.32 24.99 -29.68
CA GLN A 20 6.74 24.96 -30.02
C GLN A 20 7.56 25.77 -29.00
N SER A 21 8.79 25.28 -28.77
CA SER A 21 9.93 25.94 -28.12
C SER A 21 9.74 26.49 -26.71
N VAL A 22 10.21 25.74 -25.70
CA VAL A 22 10.83 26.35 -24.52
C VAL A 22 12.32 26.09 -24.64
N THR A 23 13.03 27.15 -25.00
CA THR A 23 14.48 27.27 -24.98
C THR A 23 14.96 27.08 -23.53
N CYS A 24 15.94 26.21 -23.31
CA CYS A 24 16.67 26.15 -22.06
C CYS A 24 17.42 27.47 -21.91
N VAL A 25 17.04 28.28 -20.92
CA VAL A 25 17.87 29.38 -20.45
C VAL A 25 18.62 28.82 -19.25
N ASP A 26 19.92 28.62 -19.42
CA ASP A 26 20.85 28.44 -18.32
C ASP A 26 21.08 29.78 -17.60
N ASP A 27 21.56 29.67 -16.35
CA ASP A 27 22.10 30.70 -15.46
C ASP A 27 21.13 31.32 -14.43
N ASN A 28 21.15 30.79 -13.20
CA ASN A 28 22.11 31.30 -12.20
C ASN A 28 22.03 30.55 -10.88
N GLU A 29 23.21 30.37 -10.29
CA GLU A 29 23.47 29.95 -8.92
C GLU A 29 22.65 30.80 -7.93
N GLY A 30 21.72 30.14 -7.26
CA GLY A 30 21.22 30.56 -5.95
C GLY A 30 21.57 29.45 -4.98
N GLN A 31 22.48 29.74 -4.06
CA GLN A 31 22.85 28.88 -2.92
C GLN A 31 21.59 28.20 -2.38
N ARG A 32 21.42 26.91 -2.67
CA ARG A 32 20.42 26.09 -1.98
C ARG A 32 20.96 25.88 -0.59
N SER A 33 20.55 26.72 0.36
CA SER A 33 20.56 26.35 1.76
C SER A 33 19.82 25.02 1.86
N GLU A 34 20.55 23.93 2.09
CA GLU A 34 19.96 22.62 2.31
C GLU A 34 18.95 22.75 3.45
N PRO A 35 17.66 22.43 3.24
CA PRO A 35 16.75 22.26 4.35
C PRO A 35 17.17 20.94 5.01
N VAL A 36 18.00 21.03 6.05
CA VAL A 36 18.23 19.91 6.96
C VAL A 36 16.88 19.64 7.64
N THR A 37 16.14 18.67 7.09
CA THR A 37 14.90 18.19 7.68
C THR A 37 15.16 16.79 8.20
N ASP A 38 15.72 16.71 9.42
CA ASP A 38 16.08 15.46 10.11
C ASP A 38 14.88 14.55 10.46
N SER A 39 13.68 14.86 9.95
CA SER A 39 12.46 14.11 10.24
C SER A 39 11.78 13.61 8.98
N ARG A 40 11.53 12.30 8.91
CA ARG A 40 10.70 11.68 7.87
C ARG A 40 9.23 12.00 8.11
N LEU A 41 8.50 12.31 7.05
CA LEU A 41 7.05 12.45 7.08
C LEU A 41 6.39 11.13 6.71
N LEU A 42 5.72 10.48 7.66
CA LEU A 42 4.87 9.30 7.43
C LEU A 42 3.42 9.72 7.22
N LEU A 43 2.92 9.51 6.00
CA LEU A 43 1.55 9.77 5.59
C LEU A 43 0.79 8.44 5.55
N ILE A 44 -0.36 8.37 6.23
CA ILE A 44 -1.17 7.15 6.30
C ILE A 44 -2.56 7.41 5.75
N ASP A 45 -2.96 6.60 4.78
CA ASP A 45 -4.30 6.59 4.22
C ASP A 45 -5.17 5.57 4.98
N LEU A 46 -5.80 6.03 6.07
CA LEU A 46 -6.58 5.19 6.98
C LEU A 46 -7.72 4.48 6.28
N ASP A 47 -8.41 5.15 5.36
CA ASP A 47 -9.54 4.61 4.61
C ASP A 47 -9.10 3.39 3.79
N ASN A 48 -7.93 3.46 3.13
CA ASN A 48 -7.39 2.35 2.35
C ASN A 48 -6.78 1.23 3.20
N VAL A 49 -6.03 1.58 4.26
CA VAL A 49 -5.28 0.59 5.04
C VAL A 49 -6.14 -0.12 6.08
N ALA A 50 -7.10 0.60 6.68
CA ALA A 50 -7.93 0.12 7.77
C ALA A 50 -9.39 0.61 7.73
N GLY A 51 -9.91 1.18 6.64
CA GLY A 51 -11.30 1.66 6.52
C GLY A 51 -12.36 0.58 6.27
N GLY A 52 -12.00 -0.70 6.41
CA GLY A 52 -12.95 -1.80 6.28
C GLY A 52 -13.75 -2.07 7.56
N GLU A 53 -14.84 -2.84 7.45
CA GLU A 53 -15.62 -3.35 8.60
C GLU A 53 -15.13 -4.72 9.11
N SER A 54 -14.06 -5.26 8.53
CA SER A 54 -13.51 -6.57 8.94
C SER A 54 -12.90 -6.54 10.34
N ASP A 55 -12.81 -7.70 10.99
CA ASP A 55 -12.13 -7.84 12.29
C ASP A 55 -10.68 -7.41 12.23
N ALA A 56 -9.99 -7.67 11.11
CA ALA A 56 -8.63 -7.19 10.89
C ALA A 56 -8.57 -5.65 10.86
N ALA A 57 -9.48 -5.00 10.12
CA ALA A 57 -9.55 -3.54 10.05
C ALA A 57 -9.88 -2.92 11.42
N ARG A 58 -10.87 -3.46 12.14
CA ARG A 58 -11.20 -3.06 13.51
C ARG A 58 -10.03 -3.27 14.47
N SER A 59 -9.36 -4.41 14.39
CA SER A 59 -8.20 -4.71 15.26
C SER A 59 -7.03 -3.79 14.99
N MET A 60 -6.76 -3.44 13.72
CA MET A 60 -5.73 -2.45 13.37
C MET A 60 -6.07 -1.07 13.94
N ARG A 61 -7.32 -0.62 13.82
CA ARG A 61 -7.78 0.67 14.40
C ARG A 61 -7.69 0.68 15.93
N ASN A 62 -8.05 -0.42 16.58
CA ASN A 62 -8.00 -0.52 18.05
C ASN A 62 -6.57 -0.56 18.60
N LYS A 63 -5.60 -1.02 17.80
CA LYS A 63 -4.18 -1.15 18.18
C LYS A 63 -3.30 -0.16 17.43
N PHE A 64 -3.89 0.97 17.00
CA PHE A 64 -3.21 1.91 16.11
C PHE A 64 -1.98 2.56 16.77
N PRO A 65 -2.01 2.97 18.05
CA PRO A 65 -0.80 3.44 18.74
C PRO A 65 0.34 2.42 18.76
N GLU A 66 0.05 1.17 19.12
CA GLU A 66 1.05 0.09 19.17
C GLU A 66 1.58 -0.24 17.78
N LEU A 67 0.73 -0.10 16.77
CA LEU A 67 1.09 -0.26 15.37
C LEU A 67 2.05 0.82 14.89
N ILE A 68 1.81 2.08 15.24
CA ILE A 68 2.72 3.17 14.91
C ILE A 68 4.11 2.94 15.49
N GLU A 69 4.20 2.55 16.77
CA GLU A 69 5.49 2.27 17.40
C GLU A 69 6.19 1.07 16.73
N LEU A 70 5.45 -0.01 16.44
CA LEU A 70 5.99 -1.16 15.72
C LEU A 70 6.54 -0.78 14.33
N ILE A 71 5.85 0.10 13.61
CA ILE A 71 6.29 0.57 12.29
C ILE A 71 7.58 1.41 12.41
N LYS A 72 7.63 2.34 13.35
CA LYS A 72 8.82 3.17 13.60
C LYS A 72 10.03 2.31 13.95
N ASP A 73 9.89 1.41 14.92
CA ASP A 73 10.99 0.56 15.39
C ASP A 73 11.49 -0.41 14.32
N THR A 74 10.59 -0.90 13.46
CA THR A 74 10.94 -1.90 12.44
C THR A 74 11.53 -1.27 11.18
N TYR A 75 10.98 -0.15 10.71
CA TYR A 75 11.28 0.40 9.38
C TYR A 75 12.03 1.73 9.41
N PHE A 76 11.96 2.47 10.51
CA PHE A 76 12.60 3.77 10.66
C PHE A 76 13.43 3.85 11.97
N PRO A 77 14.30 2.85 12.26
CA PRO A 77 14.99 2.77 13.54
C PRO A 77 15.93 3.96 13.72
N GLY A 78 15.73 4.72 14.79
CA GLY A 78 16.54 5.90 15.12
C GLY A 78 16.22 7.15 14.32
N GLU A 79 15.21 7.12 13.45
CA GLU A 79 14.74 8.31 12.72
C GLU A 79 13.68 9.08 13.53
N SER A 80 13.69 10.40 13.40
CA SER A 80 12.56 11.22 13.83
C SER A 80 11.44 11.11 12.81
N VAL A 81 10.24 10.70 13.22
CA VAL A 81 9.10 10.50 12.30
C VAL A 81 7.93 11.38 12.71
N GLU A 82 7.52 12.30 11.82
CA GLU A 82 6.25 13.00 11.94
C GLU A 82 5.17 12.18 11.24
N ILE A 83 4.03 12.00 11.90
CA ILE A 83 2.98 11.12 11.41
C ILE A 83 1.69 11.91 11.20
N ARG A 84 1.12 11.76 10.00
CA ARG A 84 -0.18 12.34 9.64
C ARG A 84 -1.09 11.24 9.11
N ILE A 85 -2.27 11.12 9.70
CA ILE A 85 -3.24 10.08 9.38
C ILE A 85 -4.47 10.74 8.75
N TYR A 86 -4.79 10.32 7.54
CA TYR A 86 -5.88 10.84 6.73
C TYR A 86 -6.99 9.80 6.63
N GLY A 87 -8.24 10.22 6.81
CA GLY A 87 -9.39 9.37 6.54
C GLY A 87 -10.67 9.95 7.12
N TYR A 88 -11.80 9.27 6.89
CA TYR A 88 -13.08 9.67 7.47
C TYR A 88 -13.18 9.17 8.92
N LEU A 89 -12.71 9.97 9.88
CA LEU A 89 -12.48 9.55 11.26
C LEU A 89 -13.78 9.28 12.03
N ASN A 90 -14.89 9.90 11.63
CA ASN A 90 -16.21 9.58 12.19
C ASN A 90 -16.61 8.12 11.89
N LYS A 91 -16.34 7.65 10.67
CA LYS A 91 -16.65 6.27 10.27
C LYS A 91 -15.57 5.28 10.74
N HIS A 92 -14.32 5.73 10.81
CA HIS A 92 -13.17 4.90 11.14
C HIS A 92 -12.41 5.49 12.33
N PRO A 93 -12.99 5.48 13.54
CA PRO A 93 -12.37 6.10 14.70
C PRO A 93 -11.09 5.35 15.07
N ILE A 94 -10.08 6.14 15.43
CA ILE A 94 -8.83 5.69 16.05
C ILE A 94 -8.57 6.56 17.28
N ALA A 95 -7.90 6.01 18.28
CA ALA A 95 -7.61 6.73 19.52
C ALA A 95 -6.75 7.97 19.23
N GLU A 96 -7.00 9.08 19.91
CA GLU A 96 -6.10 10.23 19.88
C GLU A 96 -4.80 9.89 20.60
N ASN A 97 -3.67 10.32 20.05
CA ASN A 97 -2.35 10.14 20.64
C ASN A 97 -1.44 11.30 20.23
N HIS A 98 -0.57 11.75 21.14
CA HIS A 98 0.40 12.82 20.89
C HIS A 98 1.47 12.46 19.86
N GLN A 99 1.59 11.19 19.47
CA GLN A 99 2.55 10.69 18.48
C GLN A 99 2.16 10.97 17.03
N TYR A 100 0.92 11.36 16.74
CA TYR A 100 0.45 11.59 15.38
C TYR A 100 -0.63 12.67 15.30
N SER A 101 -0.74 13.28 14.12
CA SER A 101 -1.83 14.19 13.78
C SER A 101 -2.94 13.45 13.05
N LEU A 102 -4.18 13.64 13.50
CA LEU A 102 -5.39 13.14 12.86
C LEU A 102 -5.98 14.21 11.94
N ILE A 103 -6.17 13.87 10.67
CA ILE A 103 -6.68 14.78 9.64
C ILE A 103 -7.97 14.17 9.10
N ASP A 104 -9.10 14.69 9.57
CA ASP A 104 -10.42 14.22 9.15
C ASP A 104 -10.70 14.65 7.71
N THR A 105 -11.04 13.68 6.86
CA THR A 105 -11.42 13.89 5.46
C THR A 105 -12.82 13.35 5.23
N PRO A 106 -13.88 14.13 5.51
CA PRO A 106 -15.25 13.67 5.33
C PRO A 106 -15.57 13.43 3.84
N PRO A 107 -16.58 12.60 3.54
CA PRO A 107 -16.98 12.33 2.17
C PRO A 107 -17.50 13.59 1.49
N VAL A 108 -16.99 13.87 0.30
CA VAL A 108 -17.37 15.03 -0.54
C VAL A 108 -18.31 14.64 -1.69
N THR A 109 -18.57 13.35 -1.87
CA THR A 109 -19.52 12.85 -2.86
C THR A 109 -20.50 11.86 -2.24
N ALA A 110 -21.67 11.70 -2.86
CA ALA A 110 -22.67 10.70 -2.46
C ALA A 110 -22.13 9.26 -2.55
N ALA A 111 -21.10 9.01 -3.36
CA ALA A 111 -20.42 7.72 -3.47
C ALA A 111 -19.42 7.46 -2.32
N GLY A 112 -19.28 8.39 -1.37
CA GLY A 112 -18.39 8.25 -0.22
C GLY A 112 -16.91 8.54 -0.51
N LYS A 113 -16.58 9.14 -1.66
CA LYS A 113 -15.20 9.60 -1.92
C LYS A 113 -14.83 10.70 -0.93
N THR A 114 -13.67 10.56 -0.30
CA THR A 114 -13.07 11.55 0.60
C THR A 114 -12.04 12.39 -0.17
N LEU A 115 -11.47 13.41 0.47
CA LEU A 115 -10.32 14.18 -0.04
C LEU A 115 -8.98 13.67 0.53
N ALA A 116 -8.94 12.44 1.03
CA ALA A 116 -7.74 11.85 1.64
C ALA A 116 -6.60 11.80 0.63
N ASP A 117 -6.85 11.25 -0.56
CA ASP A 117 -5.87 11.12 -1.64
C ASP A 117 -5.28 12.49 -2.03
N GLU A 118 -6.11 13.51 -2.27
CA GLU A 118 -5.67 14.84 -2.66
C GLU A 118 -4.83 15.51 -1.57
N ASN A 119 -5.23 15.39 -0.30
CA ASN A 119 -4.51 15.98 0.82
C ASN A 119 -3.16 15.27 1.06
N ILE A 120 -3.12 13.94 0.95
CA ILE A 120 -1.87 13.17 1.01
C ILE A 120 -0.93 13.62 -0.12
N LEU A 121 -1.42 13.70 -1.35
CA LEU A 121 -0.62 14.11 -2.50
C LEU A 121 -0.10 15.56 -2.38
N TRP A 122 -0.91 16.44 -1.81
CA TRP A 122 -0.48 17.80 -1.48
C TRP A 122 0.68 17.80 -0.50
N ASP A 123 0.57 17.05 0.60
CA ASP A 123 1.61 16.94 1.63
C ASP A 123 2.90 16.30 1.09
N MET A 124 2.78 15.24 0.29
CA MET A 124 3.92 14.64 -0.41
C MET A 124 4.63 15.67 -1.30
N SER A 125 3.86 16.53 -1.98
CA SER A 125 4.42 17.57 -2.84
C SER A 125 5.11 18.68 -2.04
N GLN A 126 4.60 19.04 -0.86
CA GLN A 126 5.27 19.98 0.04
C GLN A 126 6.56 19.39 0.61
N ALA A 127 6.53 18.12 1.04
CA ALA A 127 7.71 17.40 1.52
C ALA A 127 8.79 17.31 0.43
N TYR A 128 8.40 16.99 -0.80
CA TYR A 128 9.29 16.98 -1.96
C TYR A 128 9.97 18.34 -2.19
N ARG A 129 9.20 19.43 -2.18
CA ARG A 129 9.75 20.79 -2.33
C ARG A 129 10.72 21.16 -1.22
N ALA A 130 10.49 20.65 -0.01
CA ALA A 130 11.34 20.86 1.15
C ALA A 130 12.52 19.88 1.21
N GLY A 131 12.68 18.95 0.27
CA GLY A 131 13.71 17.91 0.32
C GLY A 131 13.56 16.92 1.48
N ARG A 132 12.34 16.82 2.05
CA ARG A 132 12.06 16.03 3.25
C ARG A 132 11.76 14.57 2.88
N PRO A 133 12.40 13.57 3.51
CA PRO A 133 12.08 12.16 3.30
C PRO A 133 10.61 11.85 3.58
N VAL A 134 10.00 10.97 2.77
CA VAL A 134 8.58 10.62 2.87
C VAL A 134 8.43 9.11 3.03
N ALA A 135 7.55 8.70 3.93
CA ALA A 135 6.95 7.38 3.90
C ALA A 135 5.45 7.49 3.61
N LEU A 136 4.93 6.63 2.74
CA LEU A 136 3.51 6.51 2.47
C LEU A 136 3.04 5.12 2.88
N TRP A 137 2.00 5.04 3.71
CA TRP A 137 1.28 3.81 3.96
C TRP A 137 -0.09 3.87 3.28
N ALA A 138 -0.20 3.20 2.13
CA ALA A 138 -1.40 3.14 1.32
C ALA A 138 -1.42 1.87 0.46
N ASN A 139 -2.61 1.47 0.00
CA ASN A 139 -2.76 0.36 -0.95
C ASN A 139 -3.29 0.80 -2.33
N ASP A 140 -3.67 2.08 -2.49
CA ASP A 140 -4.27 2.59 -3.73
C ASP A 140 -3.23 2.81 -4.85
N CYS A 141 -3.51 2.30 -6.04
CA CYS A 141 -2.67 2.50 -7.21
C CYS A 141 -2.59 3.96 -7.69
N ASN A 142 -3.51 4.84 -7.28
CA ASN A 142 -3.52 6.24 -7.69
C ASN A 142 -2.24 7.00 -7.26
N TYR A 143 -1.58 6.55 -6.19
CA TYR A 143 -0.32 7.13 -5.71
C TYR A 143 0.90 6.77 -6.58
N SER A 144 0.78 5.81 -7.51
CA SER A 144 1.93 5.24 -8.23
C SER A 144 2.68 6.29 -9.06
N ILE A 145 1.96 7.19 -9.74
CA ILE A 145 2.57 8.21 -10.60
C ILE A 145 3.43 9.17 -9.75
N HIS A 146 2.90 9.61 -8.62
CA HIS A 146 3.58 10.55 -7.73
C HIS A 146 4.78 9.91 -7.05
N LEU A 147 4.63 8.68 -6.52
CA LEU A 147 5.74 7.93 -5.94
C LEU A 147 6.86 7.69 -6.96
N GLY A 148 6.51 7.33 -8.21
CA GLY A 148 7.48 7.17 -9.29
C GLY A 148 8.26 8.45 -9.56
N HIS A 149 7.55 9.58 -9.66
CA HIS A 149 8.17 10.88 -9.87
C HIS A 149 9.10 11.27 -8.72
N PHE A 150 8.66 11.14 -7.46
CA PHE A 150 9.48 11.51 -6.31
C PHE A 150 10.73 10.63 -6.19
N SER A 151 10.59 9.33 -6.40
CA SER A 151 11.72 8.37 -6.37
C SER A 151 12.74 8.66 -7.47
N GLN A 152 12.29 8.94 -8.69
CA GLN A 152 13.16 9.31 -9.83
C GLN A 152 13.85 10.67 -9.62
N SER A 153 13.25 11.56 -8.84
CA SER A 153 13.82 12.87 -8.50
C SER A 153 14.85 12.80 -7.37
N GLY A 154 15.14 11.61 -6.84
CA GLY A 154 16.10 11.40 -5.77
C GLY A 154 15.58 11.68 -4.35
N LEU A 155 14.27 11.89 -4.19
CA LEU A 155 13.68 11.97 -2.84
C LEU A 155 13.69 10.57 -2.20
N ASP A 156 14.12 10.50 -0.94
CA ASP A 156 13.99 9.28 -0.13
C ASP A 156 12.50 9.00 0.14
N THR A 157 11.95 8.03 -0.59
CA THR A 157 10.57 7.59 -0.51
C THR A 157 10.49 6.13 -0.09
N VAL A 158 9.66 5.87 0.92
CA VAL A 158 9.36 4.51 1.39
C VAL A 158 7.87 4.25 1.27
N LEU A 159 7.49 3.10 0.70
CA LEU A 159 6.10 2.66 0.62
C LEU A 159 5.84 1.50 1.59
N LEU A 160 4.86 1.66 2.48
CA LEU A 160 4.35 0.59 3.35
C LEU A 160 3.01 0.08 2.80
N ILE A 161 2.86 -1.25 2.71
CA ILE A 161 1.63 -1.89 2.21
C ILE A 161 1.15 -2.99 3.16
N ASN A 162 -0.17 -3.06 3.37
CA ASN A 162 -0.79 -4.09 4.22
C ASN A 162 -1.98 -4.83 3.58
N GLY A 163 -2.30 -4.54 2.32
CA GLY A 163 -3.27 -5.29 1.51
C GLY A 163 -2.72 -5.62 0.13
N PHE A 164 -3.60 -5.86 -0.84
CA PHE A 164 -3.20 -5.86 -2.25
C PHE A 164 -2.68 -4.49 -2.67
N GLY A 165 -1.37 -4.31 -2.57
CA GLY A 165 -0.68 -3.28 -3.31
C GLY A 165 -0.69 -3.65 -4.80
N SER A 166 -1.29 -2.77 -5.61
CA SER A 166 -1.12 -2.82 -7.07
C SER A 166 0.36 -3.02 -7.40
N ARG A 167 0.67 -3.94 -8.32
CA ARG A 167 2.06 -4.11 -8.79
C ARG A 167 2.62 -2.77 -9.30
N VAL A 168 1.79 -1.99 -9.99
CA VAL A 168 2.15 -0.66 -10.48
C VAL A 168 2.56 0.27 -9.34
N LEU A 169 1.87 0.23 -8.20
CA LEU A 169 2.21 1.01 -7.01
C LEU A 169 3.59 0.61 -6.45
N ARG A 170 3.81 -0.70 -6.28
CA ARG A 170 5.08 -1.25 -5.77
C ARG A 170 6.24 -0.96 -6.70
N ASP A 171 6.08 -1.23 -7.99
CA ASP A 171 7.12 -1.01 -9.00
C ASP A 171 7.45 0.49 -9.16
N SER A 172 6.57 1.40 -8.72
CA SER A 172 6.81 2.85 -8.73
C SER A 172 7.60 3.37 -7.53
N CYS A 173 7.82 2.56 -6.49
CA CYS A 173 8.59 2.96 -5.31
C CYS A 173 9.69 1.91 -5.03
N PRO A 174 10.97 2.23 -5.30
CA PRO A 174 12.07 1.27 -5.17
C PRO A 174 12.20 0.66 -3.78
N VAL A 175 11.93 1.45 -2.74
CA VAL A 175 11.94 1.00 -1.34
C VAL A 175 10.50 0.81 -0.88
N HIS A 176 10.06 -0.45 -0.82
CA HIS A 176 8.74 -0.77 -0.30
C HIS A 176 8.77 -1.96 0.65
N HIS A 177 7.90 -1.92 1.66
CA HIS A 177 7.78 -2.93 2.69
C HIS A 177 6.34 -3.45 2.79
N ASP A 178 6.23 -4.77 2.75
CA ASP A 178 5.02 -5.48 3.12
C ASP A 178 5.01 -5.68 4.64
N ILE A 179 4.09 -4.99 5.32
CA ILE A 179 4.05 -4.94 6.79
C ILE A 179 3.10 -5.99 7.39
N ARG A 180 2.51 -6.86 6.56
CA ARG A 180 1.49 -7.82 7.03
C ARG A 180 2.03 -8.80 8.06
N TRP A 181 3.31 -9.18 7.96
CA TRP A 181 3.92 -10.05 8.98
C TRP A 181 4.02 -9.39 10.35
N GLN A 182 4.28 -8.09 10.38
CA GLN A 182 4.42 -7.27 11.57
C GLN A 182 3.05 -7.12 12.23
N LEU A 183 1.99 -6.89 11.43
CA LEU A 183 0.61 -6.90 11.92
C LEU A 183 0.24 -8.22 12.60
N VAL A 184 0.56 -9.34 11.96
CA VAL A 184 0.19 -10.66 12.47
C VAL A 184 1.04 -11.07 13.68
N ARG A 185 2.36 -10.92 13.62
CA ARG A 185 3.27 -11.40 14.67
C ARG A 185 3.44 -10.41 15.82
N GLY A 186 3.51 -9.12 15.51
CA GLY A 186 3.73 -8.06 16.49
C GLY A 186 2.44 -7.68 17.23
N LEU A 187 1.29 -7.71 16.54
CA LEU A 187 0.02 -7.21 17.11
C LEU A 187 -1.09 -8.26 17.15
N SER A 188 -0.81 -9.51 16.76
CA SER A 188 -1.82 -10.58 16.71
C SER A 188 -3.06 -10.19 15.90
N ILE A 189 -2.89 -9.42 14.81
CA ILE A 189 -3.99 -9.15 13.87
C ILE A 189 -4.37 -10.47 13.17
N PRO A 190 -5.67 -10.81 13.05
CA PRO A 190 -6.10 -12.07 12.45
C PRO A 190 -5.63 -12.22 11.00
N ALA A 191 -4.64 -13.09 10.80
CA ALA A 191 -4.01 -13.34 9.50
C ALA A 191 -4.99 -13.93 8.47
N GLU A 192 -5.95 -14.70 8.94
CA GLU A 192 -7.02 -15.30 8.14
C GLU A 192 -7.90 -14.25 7.47
N GLU A 193 -8.34 -13.23 8.21
CA GLU A 193 -9.18 -12.16 7.67
C GLU A 193 -8.43 -11.28 6.67
N MET A 194 -7.12 -11.06 6.91
CA MET A 194 -6.24 -10.42 5.93
C MET A 194 -6.15 -11.24 4.64
N ALA A 195 -5.91 -12.56 4.76
CA ALA A 195 -5.88 -13.47 3.63
C ALA A 195 -7.23 -13.57 2.91
N ARG A 196 -8.36 -13.49 3.62
CA ARG A 196 -9.71 -13.53 3.03
C ARG A 196 -10.01 -12.29 2.20
N ARG A 197 -9.65 -11.10 2.71
CA ARG A 197 -9.76 -9.83 1.96
C ARG A 197 -8.93 -9.91 0.68
N ASP A 198 -7.71 -10.44 0.79
CA ASP A 198 -6.83 -10.67 -0.37
C ASP A 198 -7.39 -11.79 -1.29
N LEU A 199 -8.11 -12.80 -0.82
CA LEU A 199 -8.70 -13.76 -1.75
C LEU A 199 -9.94 -13.18 -2.45
N PHE A 200 -10.76 -12.40 -1.75
CA PHE A 200 -11.95 -11.76 -2.31
C PHE A 200 -11.61 -10.76 -3.41
N LEU A 201 -10.65 -9.86 -3.18
CA LEU A 201 -10.27 -8.84 -4.14
C LEU A 201 -9.59 -9.43 -5.39
N ALA A 202 -8.85 -10.54 -5.25
CA ALA A 202 -8.31 -11.27 -6.40
C ALA A 202 -9.39 -11.93 -7.26
N ASN A 203 -10.47 -12.42 -6.64
CA ASN A 203 -11.51 -13.17 -7.34
C ASN A 203 -12.64 -12.30 -7.91
N ASN A 204 -12.85 -11.07 -7.43
CA ASN A 204 -14.08 -10.30 -7.69
C ASN A 204 -13.94 -8.96 -8.41
N GLY A 205 -12.79 -8.56 -8.97
CA GLY A 205 -12.82 -7.32 -9.78
C GLY A 205 -11.55 -6.59 -10.14
N LEU A 206 -10.36 -7.19 -10.07
CA LEU A 206 -9.16 -6.57 -10.62
C LEU A 206 -8.69 -7.42 -11.81
N SER A 207 -8.33 -6.77 -12.94
CA SER A 207 -7.76 -7.46 -14.10
C SER A 207 -6.43 -8.10 -13.75
N GLU A 208 -6.04 -9.24 -14.33
CA GLU A 208 -4.78 -9.93 -14.04
C GLU A 208 -3.56 -8.99 -13.98
N GLU A 209 -3.50 -7.96 -14.84
CA GLU A 209 -2.46 -6.92 -14.84
C GLU A 209 -2.42 -6.07 -13.55
N LYS A 210 -3.57 -5.77 -12.94
CA LYS A 210 -3.67 -5.00 -11.67
C LYS A 210 -3.48 -5.89 -10.45
N THR A 211 -3.74 -7.19 -10.60
CA THR A 211 -4.01 -8.10 -9.48
C THR A 211 -2.89 -9.08 -9.21
N GLN A 212 -1.85 -9.15 -10.06
CA GLN A 212 -0.78 -10.15 -9.99
C GLN A 212 -0.42 -10.43 -8.54
N LEU A 213 -1.04 -11.51 -8.05
CA LEU A 213 -0.98 -11.94 -6.68
C LEU A 213 0.50 -11.99 -6.36
N ASN A 214 0.89 -11.52 -5.19
CA ASN A 214 2.07 -12.08 -4.61
C ASN A 214 1.66 -13.52 -4.19
N TYR A 215 1.58 -14.40 -5.18
CA TYR A 215 1.17 -15.80 -5.13
C TYR A 215 1.93 -16.54 -4.01
N ARG A 216 3.18 -16.11 -3.78
CA ARG A 216 4.04 -16.52 -2.67
C ARG A 216 3.45 -16.19 -1.29
N TRP A 217 2.72 -15.09 -1.12
CA TRP A 217 2.18 -14.63 0.15
C TRP A 217 0.88 -15.30 0.55
N VAL A 218 -0.10 -15.41 -0.35
CA VAL A 218 -1.31 -16.22 -0.10
C VAL A 218 -0.88 -17.65 0.28
N LYS A 219 0.11 -18.20 -0.44
CA LYS A 219 0.71 -19.49 -0.10
C LYS A 219 1.42 -19.50 1.27
N THR A 220 2.15 -18.45 1.65
CA THR A 220 2.90 -18.41 2.92
C THR A 220 1.98 -18.17 4.12
N LEU A 221 0.96 -17.31 3.99
CA LEU A 221 -0.08 -17.09 4.99
C LEU A 221 -0.88 -18.36 5.25
N LEU A 222 -1.29 -19.04 4.19
CA LEU A 222 -2.07 -20.28 4.30
C LEU A 222 -1.21 -21.47 4.75
N ARG A 223 0.07 -21.54 4.39
CA ARG A 223 1.00 -22.50 5.01
C ARG A 223 1.23 -22.22 6.48
N THR A 224 1.37 -20.95 6.87
CA THR A 224 1.57 -20.59 8.28
C THR A 224 0.33 -20.91 9.11
N TYR A 225 -0.86 -20.69 8.54
CA TYR A 225 -2.13 -21.12 9.11
C TYR A 225 -2.21 -22.64 9.31
N LEU A 226 -1.88 -23.43 8.27
CA LEU A 226 -1.89 -24.90 8.33
C LEU A 226 -0.86 -25.48 9.30
N ILE A 227 0.34 -24.90 9.39
CA ILE A 227 1.44 -25.41 10.23
C ILE A 227 1.29 -25.02 11.70
N LYS A 228 0.77 -23.82 12.00
CA LYS A 228 0.69 -23.31 13.38
C LYS A 228 -0.64 -23.62 14.08
N GLY A 229 -1.58 -24.26 13.41
CA GLY A 229 -2.86 -24.66 14.02
C GLY A 229 -3.61 -23.47 14.63
N TRP A 230 -3.54 -22.30 14.01
CA TRP A 230 -4.22 -21.12 14.53
C TRP A 230 -5.72 -21.39 14.62
N GLU A 231 -6.24 -21.35 15.85
CA GLU A 231 -7.66 -21.52 16.13
C GLU A 231 -8.46 -20.53 15.29
N SER A 232 -9.27 -21.06 14.41
CA SER A 232 -9.95 -20.29 13.39
C SER A 232 -11.37 -20.77 13.20
N ARG A 233 -12.21 -19.83 12.77
CA ARG A 233 -13.62 -20.07 12.45
C ARG A 233 -13.82 -20.58 11.03
N ILE A 234 -12.79 -20.55 10.17
CA ILE A 234 -12.84 -21.10 8.82
C ILE A 234 -12.26 -22.50 8.82
N SER A 235 -13.09 -23.45 8.39
CA SER A 235 -12.67 -24.83 8.30
C SER A 235 -11.49 -24.97 7.32
N ARG A 236 -10.56 -25.89 7.60
CA ARG A 236 -9.45 -26.27 6.69
C ARG A 236 -9.97 -26.52 5.26
N HIS A 237 -11.17 -27.09 5.16
CA HIS A 237 -11.88 -27.34 3.89
C HIS A 237 -12.19 -26.08 3.09
N ASP A 238 -12.62 -25.00 3.74
CA ASP A 238 -12.94 -23.74 3.08
C ASP A 238 -11.69 -23.02 2.59
N VAL A 239 -10.59 -23.08 3.35
CA VAL A 239 -9.26 -22.61 2.91
C VAL A 239 -8.79 -23.37 1.66
N ILE A 240 -8.95 -24.70 1.64
CA ILE A 240 -8.58 -25.52 0.49
C ILE A 240 -9.48 -25.23 -0.72
N LYS A 241 -10.80 -25.07 -0.53
CA LYS A 241 -11.73 -24.68 -1.59
C LYS A 241 -11.38 -23.31 -2.18
N LEU A 242 -11.03 -22.35 -1.33
CA LEU A 242 -10.59 -21.02 -1.73
C LEU A 242 -9.30 -21.09 -2.55
N LEU A 243 -8.31 -21.84 -2.07
CA LEU A 243 -7.07 -22.07 -2.80
C LEU A 243 -7.31 -22.74 -4.16
N ARG A 244 -8.16 -23.77 -4.24
CA ARG A 244 -8.48 -24.48 -5.50
C ARG A 244 -9.19 -23.58 -6.53
N ARG A 245 -10.04 -22.66 -6.07
CA ARG A 245 -10.75 -21.71 -6.95
C ARG A 245 -9.82 -20.62 -7.47
N SER A 246 -8.91 -20.14 -6.62
CA SER A 246 -8.00 -19.05 -6.96
C SER A 246 -6.71 -19.51 -7.65
N LEU A 247 -6.41 -20.83 -7.63
CA LEU A 247 -5.18 -21.43 -8.19
C LEU A 247 -5.49 -22.72 -8.97
N PRO A 248 -6.27 -22.65 -10.08
CA PRO A 248 -6.65 -23.82 -10.87
C PRO A 248 -5.45 -24.61 -11.45
N GLU A 249 -4.30 -23.98 -11.59
CA GLU A 249 -3.05 -24.56 -12.07
C GLU A 249 -2.26 -25.36 -11.00
N PHE A 250 -2.77 -25.44 -9.77
CA PHE A 250 -2.15 -26.21 -8.69
C PHE A 250 -3.05 -27.37 -8.23
N ARG A 251 -2.48 -28.56 -8.10
CA ARG A 251 -3.13 -29.69 -7.41
C ARG A 251 -2.82 -29.57 -5.93
N ILE A 252 -3.86 -29.36 -5.14
CA ILE A 252 -3.78 -29.33 -3.68
C ILE A 252 -4.24 -30.68 -3.18
N ASP A 253 -3.25 -31.51 -2.84
CA ASP A 253 -3.48 -32.81 -2.23
C ASP A 253 -3.68 -32.63 -0.72
N THR A 254 -4.89 -32.90 -0.27
CA THR A 254 -5.35 -32.60 1.09
C THR A 254 -4.86 -33.61 2.10
N ASP A 255 -4.46 -34.80 1.61
CA ASP A 255 -4.20 -35.97 2.44
C ASP A 255 -2.69 -36.09 2.75
N GLN A 256 -1.84 -35.39 1.99
CA GLN A 256 -0.37 -35.42 2.14
C GLN A 256 0.27 -34.08 2.54
N GLU A 257 -0.51 -33.00 2.67
CA GLU A 257 0.02 -31.65 2.97
C GLU A 257 1.00 -31.10 1.92
N VAL A 258 0.93 -31.62 0.68
CA VAL A 258 1.80 -31.21 -0.42
C VAL A 258 1.04 -30.33 -1.41
N ILE A 259 1.55 -29.13 -1.65
CA ILE A 259 1.10 -28.24 -2.74
C ILE A 259 2.02 -28.48 -3.94
N THR A 260 1.52 -29.18 -4.95
CA THR A 260 2.30 -29.52 -6.14
C THR A 260 1.95 -28.56 -7.28
N CYS A 261 2.97 -27.89 -7.81
CA CYS A 261 2.85 -27.12 -9.04
C CYS A 261 2.59 -28.09 -10.19
N ILE A 262 1.46 -27.96 -10.87
CA ILE A 262 1.29 -28.63 -12.15
C ILE A 262 1.98 -27.71 -13.14
N LYS A 263 3.17 -28.09 -13.62
CA LYS A 263 3.78 -27.40 -14.76
C LYS A 263 2.78 -27.47 -15.91
N THR A 264 2.12 -26.36 -16.23
CA THR A 264 1.51 -26.18 -17.54
C THR A 264 2.64 -25.85 -18.50
N SER A 265 2.88 -26.78 -19.42
CA SER A 265 3.73 -26.65 -20.61
C SER A 265 3.45 -25.40 -21.41
#